data_AF-A0A6P1DS03-F1
#
_entry.id   AF-A0A6P1DS03-F1
#
_cell.length_a   1.000
_cell.length_b   1.000
_cell.length_c   1.000
_cell.angle_alpha   90.00
_cell.angle_beta   90.00
_cell.angle_gamma   90.00
#
_symmetry.space_group_name_H-M   'P 1'
#
loop_
_entity.id
_entity.type
_entity.pdbx_description
1 polymer ?
#
loop_
_entity_poly.entity_id
_entity_poly.type
_entity_poly.pdbx_seq_one_letter_code
_entity_poly.pdbx_strand_id
1 'polypeptide(L)'
;MPFTPLHLGPGLALKALGGRHFSFLTFGLAQVAMDIEPLLGLMTGAERLHGPTHTYLAALGIALAVAVITPLLGRPILRRWNREVEWVRLPWLIVPEDFSRLPVLMGAFLGTLSHVWLDSLMHADLTPLAPWSEVNGWLAAVSGESLRVGCLVAGLVGLIAWTVRAWHRGRRQSSASGRVRCRNAWSAVEDRDDRQSRVSTSRRIVQ
;
A
#
# COMPACT_ATOMS: atom_id res chain seq x y z
N MET A 1 -6.61 -8.14 22.39
CA MET A 1 -6.95 -7.28 21.23
C MET A 1 -6.17 -5.97 21.36
N PRO A 2 -5.54 -5.46 20.28
CA PRO A 2 -6.26 -5.13 19.06
C PRO A 2 -5.99 -6.10 17.93
N PHE A 3 -7.08 -6.62 17.37
CA PHE A 3 -7.14 -7.14 16.01
C PHE A 3 -6.58 -6.09 15.04
N THR A 4 -6.06 -6.53 13.89
CA THR A 4 -5.78 -5.83 12.63
C THR A 4 -5.36 -4.34 12.65
N PRO A 5 -6.20 -3.34 13.02
CA PRO A 5 -5.87 -1.91 12.97
C PRO A 5 -4.50 -1.48 13.51
N LEU A 6 -4.02 -2.06 14.62
CA LEU A 6 -2.74 -1.62 15.19
C LEU A 6 -1.56 -1.98 14.29
N HIS A 7 -1.60 -3.17 13.68
CA HIS A 7 -0.57 -3.66 12.77
C HIS A 7 -0.49 -2.86 11.46
N LEU A 8 -1.56 -2.18 11.07
CA LEU A 8 -1.55 -1.27 9.91
C LEU A 8 -0.65 -0.05 10.13
N GLY A 9 -0.36 0.32 11.38
CA GLY A 9 0.51 1.45 11.72
C GLY A 9 1.92 1.31 11.12
N PRO A 10 2.68 0.26 11.49
CA PRO A 10 3.95 -0.08 10.83
C PRO A 10 3.82 -0.24 9.32
N GLY A 11 2.70 -0.79 8.82
CA GLY A 11 2.42 -0.89 7.39
C GLY A 11 2.39 0.46 6.66
N LEU A 12 1.83 1.51 7.28
CA LEU A 12 1.83 2.87 6.72
C LEU A 12 3.24 3.47 6.70
N ALA A 13 4.04 3.25 7.75
CA ALA A 13 5.44 3.66 7.77
C ALA A 13 6.23 2.98 6.64
N LEU A 14 6.05 1.66 6.46
CA LEU A 14 6.64 0.91 5.36
C LEU A 14 6.17 1.42 4.00
N LYS A 15 4.91 1.83 3.84
CA LYS A 15 4.42 2.44 2.60
C LYS A 15 5.07 3.79 2.30
N ALA A 16 5.26 4.63 3.32
CA ALA A 16 5.93 5.91 3.17
C ALA A 16 7.38 5.74 2.70
N LEU A 17 8.09 4.73 3.23
CA LEU A 17 9.47 4.41 2.90
C LEU A 17 9.61 3.66 1.56
N GLY A 18 8.91 2.54 1.41
CA GLY A 18 8.96 1.65 0.25
C GLY A 18 8.31 2.22 -1.01
N GLY A 19 7.41 3.21 -0.86
CA GLY A 19 6.84 3.96 -1.97
C GLY A 19 6.13 3.07 -3.00
N ARG A 20 6.70 2.98 -4.21
CA ARG A 20 6.15 2.16 -5.30
C ARG A 20 6.47 0.67 -5.19
N HIS A 21 7.47 0.29 -4.37
CA HIS A 21 7.93 -1.09 -4.23
C HIS A 21 7.20 -1.86 -3.13
N PHE A 22 6.16 -1.26 -2.53
CA PHE A 22 5.40 -1.84 -1.42
C PHE A 22 3.91 -1.59 -1.61
N SER A 23 3.11 -2.65 -1.57
CA SER A 23 1.65 -2.59 -1.64
C SER A 23 1.06 -2.56 -0.23
N PHE A 24 0.59 -1.38 0.19
CA PHE A 24 -0.13 -1.23 1.46
C PHE A 24 -1.45 -1.99 1.48
N LEU A 25 -2.13 -2.09 0.33
CA LEU A 25 -3.34 -2.89 0.20
C LEU A 25 -3.07 -4.37 0.45
N THR A 26 -1.99 -4.91 -0.13
CA THR A 26 -1.60 -6.31 0.08
C THR A 26 -1.19 -6.56 1.52
N PHE A 27 -0.46 -5.62 2.13
CA PHE A 27 -0.14 -5.67 3.55
C PHE A 27 -1.43 -5.73 4.40
N GLY A 28 -2.41 -4.88 4.11
CA GLY A 28 -3.71 -4.91 4.81
C GLY A 28 -4.46 -6.24 4.64
N LEU A 29 -4.47 -6.81 3.43
CA LEU A 29 -5.03 -8.14 3.18
C LEU A 29 -4.28 -9.24 3.96
N ALA A 30 -2.96 -9.12 4.09
CA ALA A 30 -2.15 -10.04 4.90
C ALA A 30 -2.51 -9.95 6.38
N GLN A 31 -2.72 -8.74 6.94
CA GLN A 31 -3.17 -8.60 8.33
C GLN A 31 -4.52 -9.30 8.55
N VAL A 32 -5.48 -9.06 7.66
CA VAL A 32 -6.80 -9.72 7.72
C VAL A 32 -6.66 -11.23 7.64
N ALA A 33 -5.82 -11.74 6.74
CA ALA A 33 -5.63 -13.17 6.55
C ALA A 33 -5.04 -13.85 7.80
N MET A 34 -4.08 -13.22 8.46
CA MET A 34 -3.49 -13.73 9.71
C MET A 34 -4.53 -13.75 10.83
N ASP A 35 -5.32 -12.69 10.98
CA ASP A 35 -6.35 -12.57 12.03
C ASP A 35 -7.52 -13.57 11.91
N ILE A 36 -7.65 -14.31 10.80
CA ILE A 36 -8.73 -15.30 10.63
C ILE A 36 -8.66 -16.39 11.71
N GLU A 37 -7.47 -16.91 12.01
CA GLU A 37 -7.30 -17.98 12.99
C GLU A 37 -7.72 -17.54 14.41
N PRO A 38 -7.17 -16.46 14.99
CA PRO A 38 -7.57 -16.00 16.32
C PRO A 38 -9.04 -15.55 16.36
N LEU A 39 -9.59 -15.01 15.26
CA LEU A 39 -11.01 -14.71 15.17
C LEU A 39 -11.88 -15.97 15.31
N LEU A 40 -11.53 -17.03 14.58
CA LEU A 40 -12.23 -18.31 14.69
C LEU A 40 -12.06 -18.93 16.08
N GLY A 41 -10.86 -18.84 16.66
CA GLY A 41 -10.59 -19.26 18.04
C GLY A 41 -11.51 -18.56 19.04
N LEU A 42 -11.68 -17.25 18.93
CA LEU A 42 -12.61 -16.49 19.78
C LEU A 42 -14.07 -16.90 19.57
N MET A 43 -14.50 -17.09 18.32
CA MET A 43 -15.88 -17.48 18.01
C MET A 43 -16.23 -18.89 18.52
N THR A 44 -15.23 -19.77 18.60
CA THR A 44 -15.37 -21.15 19.05
C THR A 44 -15.06 -21.34 20.54
N GLY A 45 -14.57 -20.31 21.23
CA GLY A 45 -14.17 -20.38 22.63
C GLY A 45 -12.92 -21.23 22.86
N ALA A 46 -12.02 -21.31 21.88
CA ALA A 46 -10.79 -22.09 21.97
C ALA A 46 -9.85 -21.55 23.06
N GLU A 47 -9.20 -22.44 23.79
CA GLU A 47 -8.20 -22.07 24.82
C GLU A 47 -6.94 -21.44 24.20
N ARG A 48 -6.57 -21.89 22.99
CA ARG A 48 -5.46 -21.35 22.20
C ARG A 48 -6.02 -20.58 21.01
N LEU A 49 -5.68 -19.30 20.90
CA LEU A 49 -6.15 -18.44 19.81
C LEU A 49 -5.17 -18.42 18.64
N HIS A 50 -3.87 -18.47 18.93
CA HIS A 50 -2.81 -18.42 17.93
C HIS A 50 -2.18 -19.81 17.79
N GLY A 51 -2.67 -20.57 16.82
CA GLY A 51 -2.32 -21.96 16.57
C GLY A 51 -1.30 -22.10 15.43
N PRO A 52 -1.48 -23.06 14.51
CA PRO A 52 -0.50 -23.36 13.46
C PRO A 52 -0.26 -22.24 12.44
N THR A 53 -1.21 -21.32 12.22
CA THR A 53 -1.01 -20.26 11.22
C THR A 53 -0.05 -19.15 11.69
N HIS A 54 0.14 -19.02 13.01
CA HIS A 54 1.00 -18.04 13.65
C HIS A 54 2.45 -18.52 13.86
N THR A 55 2.96 -19.29 12.91
CA THR A 55 4.40 -19.66 12.82
C THR A 55 5.04 -18.89 11.66
N TYR A 56 6.35 -18.61 11.72
CA TYR A 56 7.02 -17.96 10.59
C TYR A 56 6.93 -18.80 9.31
N LEU A 57 7.00 -20.12 9.42
CA LEU A 57 6.86 -21.01 8.27
C LEU A 57 5.46 -20.92 7.64
N ALA A 58 4.39 -20.99 8.44
CA ALA A 58 3.03 -20.84 7.96
C ALA A 58 2.77 -19.44 7.41
N ALA A 59 3.31 -18.39 8.04
CA ALA A 59 3.21 -17.01 7.58
C ALA A 59 3.84 -16.79 6.20
N LEU A 60 4.91 -17.52 5.84
CA LEU A 60 5.45 -17.51 4.47
C LEU A 60 4.46 -18.14 3.48
N GLY A 61 3.84 -19.26 3.84
CA GLY A 61 2.79 -19.90 3.02
C GLY A 61 1.58 -18.98 2.80
N ILE A 62 1.11 -18.34 3.88
CA ILE A 62 0.01 -17.37 3.83
C ILE A 62 0.39 -16.15 3.01
N ALA A 63 1.63 -15.65 3.09
CA ALA A 63 2.10 -14.55 2.25
C ALA A 63 1.98 -14.88 0.76
N LEU A 64 2.36 -16.10 0.36
CA LEU A 64 2.22 -16.54 -1.03
C LEU A 64 0.75 -16.61 -1.45
N ALA A 65 -0.11 -17.18 -0.61
CA ALA A 65 -1.55 -17.25 -0.88
C ALA A 65 -2.17 -15.84 -1.02
N VAL A 66 -1.85 -14.94 -0.09
CA VAL A 66 -2.29 -13.54 -0.13
C VAL A 66 -1.77 -12.82 -1.38
N ALA A 67 -0.50 -13.04 -1.76
CA ALA A 67 0.07 -12.45 -2.97
C ALA A 67 -0.69 -12.89 -4.24
N VAL A 68 -1.09 -14.16 -4.32
CA VAL A 68 -1.88 -14.71 -5.44
C VAL A 68 -3.30 -14.15 -5.46
N ILE A 69 -3.94 -14.04 -4.29
CA ILE A 69 -5.35 -13.59 -4.17
C ILE A 69 -5.48 -12.07 -4.28
N THR A 70 -4.40 -11.32 -3.99
CA THR A 70 -4.41 -9.84 -3.96
C THR A 70 -5.01 -9.20 -5.22
N PRO A 71 -4.66 -9.56 -6.47
CA PRO A 71 -5.23 -8.90 -7.63
C PRO A 71 -6.74 -9.12 -7.75
N LEU A 72 -7.25 -10.27 -7.28
CA LEU A 72 -8.68 -10.58 -7.32
C LEU A 72 -9.47 -9.71 -6.34
N LEU A 73 -9.01 -9.62 -5.09
CA LEU A 73 -9.69 -8.84 -4.04
C LEU A 73 -9.36 -7.35 -4.11
N GLY A 74 -8.14 -7.00 -4.50
CA GLY A 74 -7.62 -5.65 -4.46
C GLY A 74 -8.11 -4.76 -5.60
N ARG A 75 -8.33 -5.31 -6.79
CA ARG A 75 -8.85 -4.54 -7.94
C ARG A 75 -10.18 -3.83 -7.64
N PRO A 76 -11.24 -4.51 -7.15
CA PRO A 76 -12.50 -3.82 -6.85
C PRO A 76 -12.34 -2.77 -5.75
N ILE A 77 -11.48 -3.01 -4.75
CA ILE A 77 -11.18 -2.06 -3.67
C ILE A 77 -10.50 -0.79 -4.24
N LEU A 78 -9.46 -0.95 -5.07
CA LEU A 78 -8.76 0.20 -5.68
C LEU A 78 -9.67 0.98 -6.63
N ARG A 79 -10.49 0.30 -7.43
CA ARG A 79 -11.48 0.96 -8.31
C ARG A 79 -12.46 1.79 -7.51
N ARG A 80 -12.99 1.23 -6.42
CA ARG A 80 -13.89 1.92 -5.50
C ARG A 80 -13.23 3.16 -4.91
N TRP A 81 -11.99 3.02 -4.43
CA TRP A 81 -11.19 4.11 -3.88
C TRP A 81 -10.93 5.22 -4.90
N ASN A 82 -10.42 4.87 -6.09
CA ASN A 82 -10.11 5.84 -7.13
C ASN A 82 -11.34 6.63 -7.57
N ARG A 83 -12.51 5.97 -7.67
CA ARG A 83 -13.79 6.63 -7.98
C ARG A 83 -14.18 7.66 -6.90
N GLU A 84 -14.02 7.31 -5.62
CA GLU A 84 -14.31 8.24 -4.51
C GLU A 84 -13.34 9.42 -4.50
N VAL A 85 -12.05 9.16 -4.68
CA VAL A 85 -11.01 10.19 -4.74
C VAL A 85 -11.25 11.17 -5.89
N GLU A 86 -11.67 10.66 -7.04
CA GLU A 86 -12.05 11.49 -8.20
C GLU A 86 -13.30 12.32 -7.89
N TRP A 87 -14.31 11.73 -7.25
CA TRP A 87 -15.53 12.42 -6.83
C TRP A 87 -15.24 13.59 -5.87
N VAL A 88 -14.34 13.41 -4.90
CA VAL A 88 -13.93 14.47 -3.96
C VAL A 88 -12.84 15.40 -4.52
N ARG A 89 -12.47 15.27 -5.80
CA ARG A 89 -11.49 16.12 -6.51
C ARG A 89 -10.09 16.13 -5.88
N LEU A 90 -9.61 14.98 -5.40
CA LEU A 90 -8.25 14.81 -4.86
C LEU A 90 -7.38 13.92 -5.76
N PRO A 91 -7.15 14.28 -7.05
CA PRO A 91 -6.51 13.38 -8.02
C PRO A 91 -5.08 12.94 -7.65
N TRP A 92 -4.42 13.64 -6.72
CA TRP A 92 -3.10 13.27 -6.20
C TRP A 92 -3.11 12.05 -5.25
N LEU A 93 -4.30 11.59 -4.83
CA LEU A 93 -4.51 10.35 -4.06
C LEU A 93 -4.87 9.14 -4.93
N ILE A 94 -4.99 9.31 -6.25
CA ILE A 94 -5.26 8.20 -7.17
C ILE A 94 -4.07 7.23 -7.14
N VAL A 95 -4.38 5.95 -7.01
CA VAL A 95 -3.38 4.88 -6.98
C VAL A 95 -3.55 4.03 -8.25
N PRO A 96 -2.47 3.74 -9.01
CA PRO A 96 -2.60 2.90 -10.19
C PRO A 96 -3.07 1.49 -9.82
N GLU A 97 -3.86 0.87 -10.70
CA GLU A 97 -4.38 -0.50 -10.54
C GLU A 97 -3.33 -1.55 -10.98
N ASP A 98 -2.05 -1.32 -10.69
CA ASP A 98 -0.95 -2.20 -11.07
C ASP A 98 -0.57 -3.16 -9.93
N PHE A 99 -0.82 -4.45 -10.14
CA PHE A 99 -0.45 -5.50 -9.20
C PHE A 99 0.88 -6.14 -9.60
N SER A 100 1.91 -5.30 -9.71
CA SER A 100 3.26 -5.74 -10.02
C SER A 100 3.73 -6.75 -8.96
N ARG A 101 4.45 -7.80 -9.39
CA ARG A 101 4.86 -8.92 -8.51
C ARG A 101 5.63 -8.44 -7.28
N LEU A 102 6.61 -7.57 -7.47
CA LEU A 102 7.46 -7.10 -6.37
C LEU A 102 6.68 -6.36 -5.28
N PRO A 103 5.88 -5.30 -5.54
CA PRO A 103 5.10 -4.64 -4.50
C PRO A 103 4.10 -5.54 -3.77
N VAL A 104 3.48 -6.47 -4.50
CA VAL A 104 2.53 -7.43 -3.93
C VAL A 104 3.27 -8.40 -3.00
N LEU A 105 4.36 -9.02 -3.47
CA LEU A 105 5.17 -9.93 -2.64
C LEU A 105 5.73 -9.20 -1.41
N MET A 106 6.30 -8.00 -1.57
CA MET A 106 6.81 -7.21 -0.44
C MET A 106 5.70 -6.87 0.56
N GLY A 107 4.51 -6.50 0.09
CA GLY A 107 3.36 -6.24 0.96
C GLY A 107 2.91 -7.48 1.72
N ALA A 108 2.86 -8.63 1.06
CA ALA A 108 2.40 -9.88 1.66
C ALA A 108 3.40 -10.43 2.68
N PHE A 109 4.68 -10.52 2.30
CA PHE A 109 5.74 -11.01 3.20
C PHE A 109 5.95 -10.10 4.40
N LEU A 110 6.08 -8.79 4.19
CA LEU A 110 6.22 -7.88 5.33
C LEU A 110 4.96 -7.86 6.18
N GLY A 111 3.77 -8.03 5.59
CA GLY A 111 2.51 -8.17 6.31
C GLY A 111 2.51 -9.36 7.27
N THR A 112 2.58 -10.57 6.74
CA THR A 112 2.49 -11.79 7.57
C THR A 112 3.64 -11.93 8.55
N LEU A 113 4.88 -11.61 8.15
CA LEU A 113 6.04 -11.71 9.04
C LEU A 113 6.00 -10.67 10.16
N SER A 114 5.61 -9.43 9.85
CA SER A 114 5.47 -8.41 10.90
C SER A 114 4.29 -8.71 11.82
N HIS A 115 3.22 -9.32 11.31
CA HIS A 115 2.09 -9.78 12.13
C HIS A 115 2.55 -10.81 13.17
N VAL A 116 3.17 -11.91 12.74
CA VAL A 116 3.69 -12.94 13.67
C VAL A 116 4.66 -12.33 14.67
N TRP A 117 5.56 -11.45 14.22
CA TRP A 117 6.53 -10.81 15.12
C TRP A 117 5.85 -9.90 16.17
N LEU A 118 4.90 -9.06 15.77
CA LEU A 118 4.18 -8.16 16.67
C LEU A 118 3.32 -8.94 17.67
N ASP A 119 2.62 -9.98 17.21
CA ASP A 119 1.84 -10.86 18.09
C ASP A 119 2.73 -11.64 19.06
N SER A 120 3.93 -12.06 18.61
CA SER A 120 4.89 -12.74 19.47
C SER A 120 5.34 -11.86 20.66
N LEU A 121 5.28 -10.53 20.55
CA LEU A 121 5.57 -9.64 21.69
C LEU A 121 4.43 -9.62 22.73
N MET A 122 3.19 -9.93 22.31
CA MET A 122 1.97 -9.72 23.12
C MET A 122 1.36 -11.01 23.65
N HIS A 123 1.48 -12.11 22.93
CA HIS A 123 0.65 -13.29 23.12
C HIS A 123 1.48 -14.50 23.57
N ALA A 124 1.13 -15.02 24.74
CA ALA A 124 1.86 -16.13 25.37
C ALA A 124 1.58 -17.49 24.70
N ASP A 125 0.49 -17.60 23.94
CA ASP A 125 0.03 -18.82 23.27
C ASP A 125 0.65 -19.02 21.86
N LEU A 126 1.47 -18.06 21.40
CA LEU A 126 2.22 -18.17 20.14
C LEU A 126 3.46 -19.06 20.28
N THR A 127 3.78 -19.77 19.19
CA THR A 127 4.99 -20.59 19.06
C THR A 127 5.65 -20.29 17.71
N PRO A 128 6.31 -19.11 17.55
CA PRO A 128 6.65 -18.56 16.23
C PRO A 128 7.65 -19.42 15.44
N LEU A 129 8.46 -20.22 16.14
CA LEU A 129 9.49 -21.10 15.57
C LEU A 129 9.06 -22.58 15.56
N ALA A 130 7.79 -22.91 15.76
CA ALA A 130 7.32 -24.29 15.62
C ALA A 130 7.53 -24.79 14.17
N PRO A 131 7.85 -26.08 13.96
CA PRO A 131 7.94 -27.17 14.96
C PRO A 131 9.33 -27.30 15.62
N TRP A 132 10.26 -26.37 15.35
CA TRP A 132 11.61 -26.45 15.92
C TRP A 132 11.68 -25.98 17.37
N SER A 133 10.78 -25.09 17.78
CA SER A 133 10.66 -24.62 19.16
C SER A 133 9.23 -24.23 19.50
N GLU A 134 8.77 -24.68 20.67
CA GLU A 134 7.49 -24.30 21.28
C GLU A 134 7.62 -23.05 22.17
N VAL A 135 8.78 -22.37 22.18
CA VAL A 135 9.02 -21.21 23.04
C VAL A 135 8.78 -19.92 22.26
N ASN A 136 7.98 -19.02 22.83
CA ASN A 136 7.93 -17.64 22.38
C ASN A 136 9.07 -16.82 23.00
N GLY A 137 10.21 -16.75 22.30
CA GLY A 137 11.37 -15.98 22.76
C GLY A 137 11.17 -14.45 22.76
N TRP A 138 10.11 -13.95 22.13
CA TRP A 138 9.81 -12.50 22.06
C TRP A 138 8.85 -12.04 23.14
N LEU A 139 8.21 -12.97 23.86
CA LEU A 139 7.14 -12.66 24.80
C LEU A 139 7.59 -11.63 25.83
N ALA A 140 6.85 -10.52 25.93
CA ALA A 140 7.11 -9.44 26.87
C ALA A 140 8.51 -8.78 26.77
N ALA A 141 9.21 -8.93 25.63
CA ALA A 141 10.45 -8.19 25.37
C ALA A 141 10.22 -6.67 25.33
N VAL A 142 8.99 -6.24 25.05
CA VAL A 142 8.51 -4.86 25.13
C VAL A 142 7.15 -4.86 25.83
N SER A 143 6.84 -3.82 26.61
CA SER A 143 5.52 -3.71 27.23
C SER A 143 4.41 -3.58 26.18
N GLY A 144 3.24 -4.16 26.45
CA GLY A 144 2.09 -4.05 25.54
C GLY A 144 1.59 -2.61 25.35
N GLU A 145 1.87 -1.70 26.29
CA GLU A 145 1.60 -0.27 26.11
C GLU A 145 2.60 0.38 25.15
N SER A 146 3.90 0.16 25.34
CA SER A 146 4.94 0.69 24.45
C SER A 146 4.76 0.20 23.01
N LEU A 147 4.36 -1.07 22.83
CA LEU A 147 4.05 -1.63 21.52
C LEU A 147 2.86 -0.92 20.86
N ARG A 148 1.76 -0.73 21.59
CA ARG A 148 0.58 0.01 21.10
C ARG A 148 0.93 1.44 20.70
N VAL A 149 1.65 2.15 21.56
CA VAL A 149 2.10 3.53 21.27
C VAL A 149 3.04 3.55 20.07
N GLY A 150 3.99 2.61 19.99
CA GLY A 150 4.92 2.50 18.86
C GLY A 150 4.21 2.31 17.53
N CYS A 151 3.23 1.41 17.47
CA CYS A 151 2.41 1.19 16.27
C CYS A 151 1.57 2.42 15.90
N LEU A 152 0.97 3.10 16.89
CA LEU A 152 0.20 4.34 16.65
C LEU A 152 1.09 5.46 16.10
N VAL A 153 2.25 5.67 16.71
CA VAL A 153 3.23 6.67 16.26
C VAL A 153 3.75 6.33 14.86
N ALA A 154 4.07 5.07 14.59
CA ALA A 154 4.47 4.61 13.25
C ALA A 154 3.37 4.88 12.21
N GLY A 155 2.11 4.61 12.57
CA GLY A 155 0.95 4.89 11.72
C GLY A 155 0.79 6.38 11.41
N LEU A 156 0.88 7.24 12.43
CA LEU A 156 0.76 8.69 12.28
C LEU A 156 1.89 9.27 11.42
N VAL A 157 3.15 8.93 11.75
CA VAL A 157 4.33 9.38 11.00
C VAL A 157 4.27 8.88 9.56
N GLY A 158 3.92 7.60 9.36
CA GLY A 158 3.76 6.99 8.04
C GLY A 158 2.68 7.68 7.21
N LEU A 159 1.53 7.99 7.80
CA LEU A 159 0.44 8.70 7.13
C LEU A 159 0.86 10.11 6.69
N ILE A 160 1.48 10.88 7.58
CA ILE A 160 1.96 12.24 7.28
C ILE A 160 3.01 12.18 6.16
N ALA A 161 4.01 11.30 6.29
CA ALA A 161 5.07 11.18 5.29
C ALA A 161 4.52 10.74 3.93
N TRP A 162 3.60 9.77 3.90
CA TRP A 162 2.99 9.29 2.67
C TRP A 162 2.13 10.35 1.98
N THR A 163 1.29 11.07 2.73
CA THR A 163 0.43 12.14 2.19
C THR A 163 1.26 13.29 1.62
N VAL A 164 2.29 13.75 2.33
CA VAL A 164 3.23 14.78 1.84
C VAL A 164 3.87 14.33 0.53
N ARG A 165 4.35 13.08 0.44
CA ARG A 165 4.92 12.53 -0.80
C ARG A 165 3.90 12.39 -1.93
N ALA A 166 2.66 11.99 -1.63
CA ALA A 166 1.58 11.89 -2.61
C ALA A 166 1.24 13.27 -3.18
N TRP A 167 1.11 14.27 -2.33
CA TRP A 167 0.84 15.66 -2.71
C TRP A 167 1.95 16.24 -3.60
N HIS A 168 3.23 16.06 -3.23
CA HIS A 168 4.34 16.50 -4.07
C HIS A 168 4.38 15.81 -5.43
N ARG A 169 4.02 14.51 -5.50
CA ARG A 169 3.91 13.78 -6.78
C ARG A 169 2.80 14.34 -7.66
N GLY A 170 1.62 14.61 -7.08
CA GLY A 170 0.50 15.22 -7.80
C GLY A 170 0.85 16.58 -8.40
N ARG A 171 1.49 17.46 -7.62
CA ARG A 171 1.94 18.79 -8.11
C ARG A 171 2.92 18.69 -9.28
N ARG A 172 3.87 17.75 -9.23
CA ARG A 172 4.83 17.52 -10.32
C ARG A 172 4.12 17.11 -11.60
N GLN A 173 3.13 16.21 -11.52
CA GLN A 173 2.37 15.75 -12.68
C GLN A 173 1.52 16.86 -13.29
N SER A 174 0.84 17.70 -12.49
CA SER A 174 0.09 18.86 -12.98
C SER A 174 1.00 19.88 -13.69
N SER A 175 2.20 20.14 -13.14
CA SER A 175 3.16 21.08 -13.74
C SER A 175 3.81 20.57 -15.03
N ALA A 176 4.00 19.25 -15.17
CA ALA A 176 4.52 18.62 -16.38
C ALA A 176 3.45 18.57 -17.48
N SER A 177 2.22 18.20 -17.13
CA SER A 177 1.04 18.25 -18.01
C SER A 177 0.81 19.66 -18.57
N GLY A 178 0.86 20.69 -17.72
CA GLY A 178 0.73 22.09 -18.13
C GLY A 178 1.80 22.53 -19.13
N ARG A 179 3.07 22.16 -18.90
CA ARG A 179 4.17 22.45 -19.83
C ARG A 179 4.01 21.77 -21.19
N VAL A 180 3.61 20.50 -21.23
CA VAL A 180 3.36 19.78 -22.49
C VAL A 180 2.19 20.41 -23.25
N ARG A 181 1.09 20.77 -22.55
CA ARG A 181 -0.06 21.43 -23.17
C ARG A 181 0.29 22.80 -23.75
N CYS A 182 1.04 23.62 -23.01
CA CYS A 182 1.53 24.91 -23.53
C CYS A 182 2.44 24.72 -24.74
N ARG A 183 3.38 23.77 -24.71
CA ARG A 183 4.28 23.51 -25.84
C ARG A 183 3.51 23.09 -27.09
N ASN A 184 2.55 22.17 -26.96
CA ASN A 184 1.72 21.73 -28.08
C ASN A 184 0.83 22.85 -28.62
N ALA A 185 0.33 23.74 -27.75
CA ALA A 185 -0.43 24.91 -28.17
C ALA A 185 0.45 25.91 -28.94
N TRP A 186 1.68 26.17 -28.47
CA TRP A 186 2.64 27.02 -29.18
C TRP A 186 3.02 26.45 -30.55
N SER A 187 3.33 25.15 -30.65
CA SER A 187 3.64 24.50 -31.93
C SER A 187 2.45 24.55 -32.92
N ALA A 188 1.21 24.50 -32.43
CA ALA A 188 0.02 24.61 -33.27
C ALA A 188 -0.25 26.05 -33.78
N VAL A 189 0.18 27.07 -33.02
CA VAL A 189 0.13 28.46 -33.47
C VAL A 189 1.20 28.72 -34.52
N GLU A 190 2.42 28.21 -34.31
CA GLU A 190 3.53 28.38 -35.25
C GLU A 190 3.25 27.71 -36.60
N ASP A 191 2.67 26.49 -36.63
CA ASP A 191 2.25 25.84 -37.89
C ASP A 191 1.10 26.59 -38.60
N ARG A 192 0.28 27.36 -37.88
CA ARG A 192 -0.76 28.21 -38.50
C ARG A 192 -0.18 29.45 -39.14
N ASP A 193 0.74 30.14 -38.47
CA ASP A 193 1.40 31.32 -39.01
C ASP A 193 2.24 30.96 -40.24
N ASP A 194 2.91 29.80 -40.23
CA ASP A 194 3.72 29.33 -41.35
C ASP A 194 2.87 28.88 -42.57
N ARG A 195 1.64 28.41 -42.34
CA ARG A 195 0.67 28.19 -43.43
C ARG A 195 0.10 29.49 -43.99
N GLN A 196 -0.21 30.47 -43.14
CA GLN A 196 -0.71 31.77 -43.60
C GLN A 196 0.34 32.54 -44.39
N SER A 197 1.62 32.46 -43.98
CA SER A 197 2.73 33.06 -44.72
C SER A 197 2.84 32.47 -46.12
N ARG A 198 2.84 31.13 -46.27
CA ARG A 198 2.88 30.45 -47.59
C ARG A 198 1.69 30.78 -48.49
N VAL A 199 0.49 30.90 -47.94
CA VAL A 199 -0.71 31.28 -48.71
C VAL A 199 -0.61 32.74 -49.19
N SER A 200 -0.03 33.63 -48.38
CA SER A 200 0.19 35.04 -48.76
C SER A 200 1.27 35.20 -49.85
N THR A 201 2.34 34.40 -49.79
CA THR A 201 3.42 34.41 -50.79
C THR A 201 2.94 33.81 -52.12
N SER A 202 2.11 32.76 -52.07
CA SER A 202 1.54 32.15 -53.28
C SER A 202 0.54 33.06 -53.99
N ARG A 203 -0.21 33.91 -53.28
CA ARG A 203 -1.09 34.92 -53.90
C ARG A 203 -0.33 36.09 -54.54
N ARG A 204 0.92 36.34 -54.13
CA ARG A 204 1.73 37.44 -54.65
C ARG A 204 2.51 37.09 -55.94
N ILE A 205 2.50 35.81 -56.34
CA ILE A 205 3.16 35.31 -57.57
C ILE A 205 2.17 35.24 -58.76
N VAL A 206 0.87 35.43 -58.52
CA VAL A 206 -0.20 35.31 -59.53
C VAL A 206 -0.81 36.68 -59.91
N GLN A 207 -0.11 37.78 -59.61
CA GLN A 207 -0.44 39.12 -60.12
C GLN A 207 0.76 39.70 -60.84
#